data_AF-A0A3P7G2U8-F1
#
_entry.id   AF-A0A3P7G2U8-F1
#
_cell.length_a   1.000
_cell.length_b   1.000
_cell.length_c   1.000
_cell.angle_alpha   90.00
_cell.angle_beta   90.00
_cell.angle_gamma   90.00
#
_symmetry.space_group_name_H-M   'P 1'
#
loop_
_entity.id
_entity.type
_entity.pdbx_description
1 polymer ?
#
loop_
_entity_poly.entity_id
_entity_poly.type
_entity_poly.pdbx_seq_one_letter_code
_entity_poly.pdbx_strand_id
1 'polypeptide(L)'
;MRDTDFTVTGVTEADVIHASKSDLPKIFRITTSQIHGTLPTSGINTTGSTSSSGSASSEGPVSRQYTLLMADNHEEKTKWVIALNELKSLLRRTKLVDKSAFTVKEVFDSITFRELRNAQCAAIIDKSKIVMGFIDYGLYAVDLDREQG
;
A
#
# COMPACT_ATOMS: atom_id res chain seq x y z
N MET A 1 6.77 -1.66 8.11
CA MET A 1 8.00 -0.84 7.97
C MET A 1 9.31 -1.65 7.88
N ARG A 2 9.25 -2.97 7.65
CA ARG A 2 10.40 -3.77 7.17
C ARG A 2 10.60 -3.71 5.65
N ASP A 3 9.70 -3.00 5.01
CA ASP A 3 9.71 -2.73 3.59
C ASP A 3 11.10 -2.24 3.14
N THR A 4 11.69 -2.98 2.21
CA THR A 4 13.03 -2.71 1.66
C THR A 4 13.08 -1.40 0.90
N ASP A 5 11.95 -1.00 0.28
CA ASP A 5 11.76 0.26 -0.44
C ASP A 5 11.39 1.42 0.49
N PHE A 6 11.24 1.19 1.80
CA PHE A 6 10.93 2.26 2.75
C PHE A 6 11.98 3.37 2.69
N THR A 7 11.60 4.57 2.28
CA THR A 7 12.47 5.76 2.27
C THR A 7 11.70 7.00 2.69
N VAL A 8 12.43 7.95 3.29
CA VAL A 8 11.88 9.25 3.69
C VAL A 8 12.75 10.33 3.06
N THR A 9 12.15 11.20 2.24
CA THR A 9 12.86 12.25 1.50
C THR A 9 12.16 13.60 1.62
N GLY A 10 12.88 14.68 1.33
CA GLY A 10 12.23 15.95 1.02
C GLY A 10 11.40 15.87 -0.27
N VAL A 11 10.69 16.96 -0.56
CA VAL A 11 9.89 17.14 -1.78
C VAL A 11 10.43 18.31 -2.59
N THR A 12 10.17 18.27 -3.89
CA THR A 12 10.40 19.37 -4.84
C THR A 12 9.07 20.01 -5.24
N GLU A 13 9.09 21.17 -5.90
CA GLU A 13 7.87 21.81 -6.43
C GLU A 13 7.07 20.89 -7.36
N ALA A 14 7.74 19.98 -8.09
CA ALA A 14 7.09 19.01 -8.96
C ALA A 14 6.36 17.89 -8.21
N ASP A 15 6.82 17.54 -7.00
CA ASP A 15 6.14 16.53 -6.17
C ASP A 15 4.84 17.08 -5.55
N VAL A 16 4.72 18.41 -5.38
CA VAL A 16 3.63 19.07 -4.65
C VAL A 16 3.08 20.29 -5.39
N ILE A 17 2.55 20.05 -6.58
CA ILE A 17 2.10 21.11 -7.52
C ILE A 17 0.98 22.04 -7.01
N HIS A 18 0.25 21.63 -5.97
CA HIS A 18 -0.81 22.42 -5.35
C HIS A 18 -0.39 23.09 -4.03
N ALA A 19 0.83 22.82 -3.54
CA ALA A 19 1.34 23.41 -2.31
C ALA A 19 1.96 24.79 -2.58
N SER A 20 1.85 25.67 -1.59
CA SER A 20 2.56 26.95 -1.64
C SER A 20 4.06 26.74 -1.48
N LYS A 21 4.88 27.66 -2.02
CA LYS A 21 6.35 27.61 -1.84
C LYS A 21 6.76 27.65 -0.36
N SER A 22 5.95 28.29 0.50
CA SER A 22 6.17 28.33 1.95
C SER A 22 5.90 27.01 2.67
N ASP A 23 5.20 26.06 2.05
CA ASP A 23 4.90 24.77 2.66
C ASP A 23 5.89 23.67 2.27
N LEU A 24 6.66 23.84 1.19
CA LEU A 24 7.71 22.88 0.79
C LEU A 24 8.68 22.52 1.93
N PRO A 25 9.13 23.47 2.78
CA PRO A 25 10.01 23.15 3.89
C PRO A 25 9.35 22.29 4.96
N LYS A 26 8.01 22.16 4.99
CA LYS A 26 7.24 21.39 5.98
C LYS A 26 6.77 20.03 5.45
N ILE A 27 6.83 19.82 4.14
CA ILE A 27 6.38 18.59 3.49
C ILE A 27 7.56 17.63 3.29
N PHE A 28 7.31 16.34 3.50
CA PHE A 28 8.22 15.24 3.20
C PHE A 28 7.46 14.09 2.54
N ARG A 29 8.20 13.23 1.85
CA ARG A 29 7.67 12.08 1.13
C ARG A 29 8.14 10.80 1.79
N ILE A 30 7.21 9.88 2.03
CA ILE A 30 7.48 8.49 2.37
C ILE A 30 7.27 7.64 1.12
N THR A 31 8.26 6.81 0.79
CA THR A 31 8.12 5.78 -0.23
C THR A 31 8.00 4.42 0.46
N THR A 32 7.13 3.56 -0.03
CA THR A 32 6.98 2.16 0.40
C THR A 32 6.66 1.27 -0.81
N SER A 33 6.88 -0.04 -0.75
CA SER A 33 6.36 -0.99 -1.72
C SER A 33 4.84 -0.97 -1.71
N GLN A 34 4.23 -0.97 -2.88
CA GLN A 34 2.83 -1.29 -3.05
C GLN A 34 2.64 -2.78 -2.85
N ILE A 35 1.63 -3.12 -2.07
CA ILE A 35 1.08 -4.48 -2.08
C ILE A 35 0.48 -4.66 -3.48
N HIS A 36 1.01 -5.61 -4.25
CA HIS A 36 0.55 -5.95 -5.60
C HIS A 36 -0.92 -6.38 -5.54
N GLY A 37 -1.85 -5.43 -5.64
CA GLY A 37 -3.22 -5.68 -6.03
C GLY A 37 -3.28 -5.48 -7.52
N THR A 38 -3.47 -6.55 -8.29
CA THR A 38 -3.72 -6.50 -9.72
C THR A 38 -5.09 -5.88 -9.99
N LEU A 39 -5.29 -4.59 -9.69
CA LEU A 39 -6.46 -3.88 -10.20
C LEU A 39 -6.23 -3.55 -11.68
N PRO A 40 -7.08 -4.04 -12.61
CA PRO A 40 -7.21 -3.39 -13.91
C PRO A 40 -7.86 -2.02 -13.67
N THR A 41 -7.06 -0.96 -13.76
CA THR A 41 -7.51 0.43 -13.58
C THR A 41 -8.54 0.82 -14.65
N SER A 42 -9.82 0.58 -14.38
CA SER A 42 -10.91 1.43 -14.88
C SER A 42 -10.98 2.67 -14.00
N GLY A 43 -10.26 3.70 -14.45
CA GLY A 43 -10.45 5.13 -14.17
C GLY A 43 -10.94 5.57 -12.79
N ILE A 44 -10.04 5.66 -11.81
CA ILE A 44 -10.06 6.75 -10.82
C ILE A 44 -8.61 7.23 -10.62
N ASN A 45 -8.37 8.48 -11.00
CA ASN A 45 -7.06 9.13 -11.04
C ASN A 45 -6.34 9.10 -9.69
N THR A 46 -5.28 8.30 -9.57
CA THR A 46 -4.13 8.69 -8.75
C THR A 46 -2.92 8.69 -9.67
N THR A 47 -2.28 9.85 -9.75
CA THR A 47 -1.16 10.16 -10.65
C THR A 47 0.09 9.41 -10.19
N GLY A 48 0.19 8.14 -10.55
CA GLY A 48 1.43 7.36 -10.50
C GLY A 48 2.12 7.45 -11.86
N SER A 49 3.12 8.31 -11.97
CA SER A 49 3.94 8.51 -13.16
C SER A 49 4.68 7.22 -13.53
N THR A 50 4.42 6.69 -14.71
CA THR A 50 5.23 5.66 -15.36
C THR A 50 6.44 6.32 -16.00
N SER A 51 7.62 6.13 -15.43
CA SER A 51 8.88 6.29 -16.17
C SER A 51 9.40 4.92 -16.58
N SER A 52 9.96 4.93 -17.79
CA SER A 52 10.10 3.87 -18.76
C SER A 52 11.37 3.02 -18.64
N SER A 53 11.33 1.91 -19.39
CA SER A 53 12.44 1.16 -20.01
C SER A 53 13.27 0.22 -19.13
N GLY A 54 13.30 -1.08 -19.50
CA GLY A 54 14.38 -1.99 -19.10
C GLY A 54 13.99 -3.45 -18.87
N SER A 55 14.10 -4.23 -19.94
CA SER A 55 14.46 -5.66 -20.04
C SER A 55 13.92 -6.70 -19.05
N ALA A 56 13.24 -7.68 -19.66
CA ALA A 56 12.86 -8.98 -19.12
C ALA A 56 14.00 -9.69 -18.35
N SER A 57 13.92 -9.64 -17.03
CA SER A 57 14.32 -10.72 -16.15
C SER A 57 13.28 -10.82 -15.05
N SER A 58 12.99 -12.06 -14.66
CA SER A 58 11.81 -12.50 -13.90
C SER A 58 11.81 -12.01 -12.44
N GLU A 59 11.69 -10.70 -12.24
CA GLU A 59 11.31 -10.03 -10.99
C GLU A 59 10.58 -8.75 -11.43
N GLY A 60 9.24 -8.79 -11.48
CA GLY A 60 8.46 -7.63 -11.91
C GLY A 60 8.79 -6.40 -11.04
N PRO A 61 8.84 -5.19 -11.62
CA PRO A 61 9.20 -4.00 -10.86
C PRO A 61 8.23 -3.83 -9.69
N VAL A 62 8.77 -3.87 -8.47
CA VAL A 62 8.02 -3.58 -7.24
C VAL A 62 7.41 -2.19 -7.40
N SER A 63 6.09 -2.11 -7.55
CA SER A 63 5.41 -0.82 -7.65
C SER A 63 5.59 -0.08 -6.32
N ARG A 64 5.92 1.20 -6.34
CA ARG A 64 6.18 2.01 -5.13
C ARG A 64 5.02 2.96 -4.88
N GLN A 65 4.56 3.08 -3.64
CA GLN A 65 3.61 4.11 -3.23
C GLN A 65 4.38 5.27 -2.60
N TYR A 66 3.98 6.48 -2.99
CA TYR A 66 4.53 7.72 -2.46
C TYR A 66 3.44 8.42 -1.66
N THR A 67 3.68 8.58 -0.35
CA THR A 67 2.80 9.31 0.55
C THR A 67 3.45 10.63 0.91
N LEU A 68 2.74 11.72 0.66
CA LEU A 68 3.16 13.07 1.03
C LEU A 68 2.59 13.41 2.40
N LEU A 69 3.45 13.84 3.33
CA LEU A 69 3.09 14.21 4.69
C LEU A 69 3.57 15.62 4.97
N MET A 70 2.73 16.42 5.62
CA MET A 70 3.02 17.80 6.00
C MET A 70 3.11 17.90 7.51
N ALA A 71 4.20 18.47 8.01
CA ALA A 71 4.38 18.82 9.42
C ALA A 71 3.91 20.26 9.70
N ASP A 72 3.81 20.64 10.97
CA ASP A 72 3.38 21.98 11.38
C ASP A 72 4.40 23.05 10.97
N ASN A 73 5.70 22.70 11.03
CA ASN A 73 6.82 23.56 10.67
C ASN A 73 8.02 22.77 10.14
N HIS A 74 9.06 23.49 9.69
CA HIS A 74 10.26 22.90 9.10
C HIS A 74 11.06 22.09 10.12
N GLU A 75 11.11 22.54 11.37
CA GLU A 75 11.81 21.88 12.46
C GLU A 75 11.16 20.53 12.80
N GLU A 76 9.83 20.50 12.83
CA GLU A 76 9.05 19.29 13.08
C GLU A 76 9.22 18.28 11.94
N LYS A 77 9.14 18.72 10.67
CA LYS A 77 9.50 17.87 9.53
C LYS A 77 10.88 17.26 9.72
N THR A 78 11.87 18.08 10.10
CA THR A 78 13.25 17.60 10.28
C THR A 78 13.33 16.53 11.37
N LYS A 79 12.63 16.72 12.50
CA LYS A 79 12.51 15.69 13.55
C LYS A 79 11.86 14.42 13.03
N TRP A 80 10.76 14.51 12.28
CA TRP A 80 10.09 13.35 11.68
C TRP A 80 11.00 12.59 10.71
N VAL A 81 11.72 13.31 9.84
CA VAL A 81 12.65 12.71 8.88
C VAL A 81 13.78 11.98 9.60
N ILE A 82 14.35 12.58 10.65
CA ILE A 82 15.40 11.95 11.46
C ILE A 82 14.85 10.70 12.16
N ALA A 83 13.76 10.85 12.91
CA ALA A 83 13.16 9.77 13.69
C ALA A 83 12.80 8.56 12.81
N LEU A 84 12.20 8.80 11.64
CA LEU A 84 11.84 7.72 10.71
C LEU A 84 13.07 7.05 10.07
N ASN A 85 14.13 7.81 9.78
CA ASN A 85 15.38 7.23 9.26
C ASN A 85 16.13 6.43 10.34
N GLU A 86 16.16 6.91 11.58
CA GLU A 86 16.71 6.16 12.72
C GLU A 86 15.90 4.89 12.97
N LEU A 87 14.58 4.99 12.96
CA LEU A 87 13.70 3.84 13.13
C LEU A 87 13.86 2.83 11.99
N LYS A 88 14.02 3.28 10.74
CA LYS A 88 14.39 2.41 9.60
C LYS A 88 15.72 1.68 9.86
N SER A 89 16.75 2.41 10.29
CA SER A 89 18.07 1.85 10.59
C SER A 89 18.00 0.81 11.72
N LEU A 90 17.27 1.14 12.79
CA LEU A 90 17.04 0.24 13.92
C LEU A 90 16.31 -1.02 13.46
N LEU A 91 15.22 -0.88 12.69
CA LEU A 91 14.46 -2.01 12.19
C LEU A 91 15.30 -2.94 11.31
N ARG A 92 16.16 -2.40 10.43
CA ARG A 92 17.09 -3.17 9.60
C ARG A 92 18.11 -3.95 10.42
N ARG A 93 18.57 -3.40 11.55
CA ARG A 93 19.51 -4.07 12.46
C ARG A 93 18.81 -5.10 13.36
N THR A 94 17.52 -4.90 13.65
CA THR A 94 16.77 -5.83 14.49
C THR A 94 16.38 -7.07 13.71
N LYS A 95 16.83 -8.24 14.16
CA LYS A 95 16.42 -9.57 13.66
C LYS A 95 15.03 -9.96 14.17
N LEU A 96 14.07 -9.04 14.16
CA LEU A 96 12.70 -9.39 14.51
C LEU A 96 12.22 -10.44 13.50
N VAL A 97 11.71 -11.57 13.99
CA VAL A 97 11.28 -12.71 13.17
C VAL A 97 10.54 -12.21 11.93
N ASP A 98 11.05 -12.58 10.76
CA ASP A 98 10.37 -12.20 9.55
C ASP A 98 9.02 -12.92 9.49
N LYS A 99 7.95 -12.14 9.43
CA LYS A 99 6.57 -12.65 9.31
C LYS A 99 6.00 -12.32 7.94
N SER A 100 6.75 -11.64 7.05
CA SER A 100 6.36 -11.53 5.64
C SER A 100 6.58 -12.85 4.90
N ALA A 101 5.87 -13.89 5.34
CA ALA A 101 5.71 -15.14 4.59
C ALA A 101 4.44 -15.10 3.71
N PHE A 102 3.68 -14.00 3.77
CA PHE A 102 2.39 -13.88 3.12
C PHE A 102 2.51 -13.05 1.85
N THR A 103 2.25 -13.67 0.71
CA THR A 103 1.95 -12.98 -0.54
C THR A 103 0.47 -12.63 -0.54
N VAL A 104 0.13 -11.39 -0.89
CA VAL A 104 -1.27 -11.03 -1.13
C VAL A 104 -1.72 -11.73 -2.42
N LYS A 105 -2.73 -12.58 -2.29
CA LYS A 105 -3.40 -13.23 -3.41
C LYS A 105 -4.83 -12.69 -3.45
N GLU A 106 -5.17 -12.03 -4.54
CA GLU A 106 -6.55 -11.67 -4.81
C GLU A 106 -7.34 -12.96 -5.11
N VAL A 107 -8.35 -13.26 -4.28
CA VAL A 107 -9.22 -14.42 -4.48
C VAL A 107 -10.49 -14.02 -5.25
N PHE A 108 -10.90 -12.76 -5.14
CA PHE A 108 -12.09 -12.22 -5.81
C PHE A 108 -11.81 -10.82 -6.36
N ASP A 109 -12.14 -10.61 -7.64
CA ASP A 109 -12.20 -9.28 -8.24
C ASP A 109 -13.48 -8.55 -7.81
N SER A 110 -13.33 -7.28 -7.46
CA SER A 110 -14.43 -6.38 -7.13
C SER A 110 -15.48 -6.22 -8.24
N ILE A 111 -15.12 -6.50 -9.50
CA ILE A 111 -16.08 -6.51 -10.62
C ILE A 111 -16.97 -7.76 -10.56
N THR A 112 -16.39 -8.91 -10.19
CA THR A 112 -17.10 -10.19 -10.13
C THR A 112 -18.02 -10.25 -8.91
N PHE A 113 -17.57 -9.70 -7.79
CA PHE A 113 -18.31 -9.68 -6.52
C PHE A 113 -18.76 -8.26 -6.16
N ARG A 114 -19.73 -7.71 -6.90
CA ARG A 114 -20.36 -6.43 -6.53
C ARG A 114 -20.91 -6.44 -5.10
N GLU A 115 -21.47 -7.57 -4.69
CA GLU A 115 -22.02 -7.74 -3.34
C GLU A 115 -20.97 -7.54 -2.25
N LEU A 116 -19.68 -7.85 -2.49
CA LEU A 116 -18.63 -7.73 -1.49
C LEU A 116 -18.43 -6.28 -1.01
N ARG A 117 -18.80 -5.28 -1.82
CA ARG A 117 -18.85 -3.86 -1.40
C ARG A 117 -19.87 -3.61 -0.29
N ASN A 118 -20.93 -4.42 -0.22
CA ASN A 118 -22.03 -4.31 0.73
C ASN A 118 -21.78 -5.11 2.02
N ALA A 119 -20.69 -5.89 2.10
CA ALA A 119 -20.35 -6.66 3.28
C ALA A 119 -20.08 -5.74 4.49
N GLN A 120 -20.75 -6.00 5.61
CA GLN A 120 -20.61 -5.26 6.87
C GLN A 120 -19.57 -5.88 7.80
N CYS A 121 -19.36 -7.19 7.68
CA CYS A 121 -18.39 -7.92 8.48
C CYS A 121 -17.94 -9.18 7.75
N ALA A 122 -16.77 -9.71 8.15
CA ALA A 122 -16.29 -11.00 7.70
C ALA A 122 -15.46 -11.67 8.80
N ALA A 123 -15.45 -13.00 8.82
CA ALA A 123 -14.57 -13.78 9.68
C ALA A 123 -14.01 -15.00 8.93
N ILE A 124 -12.78 -15.38 9.24
CA ILE A 124 -12.15 -16.57 8.66
C ILE A 124 -12.70 -17.80 9.39
N ILE A 125 -13.22 -18.77 8.64
CA ILE A 125 -13.64 -20.06 9.20
C ILE A 125 -12.45 -21.01 9.17
N ASP A 126 -11.85 -21.19 8.00
CA ASP A 126 -10.71 -22.07 7.76
C ASP A 126 -9.83 -21.56 6.61
N LYS A 127 -8.85 -22.35 6.18
CA LYS A 127 -7.89 -21.99 5.11
C LYS A 127 -8.54 -21.69 3.75
N SER A 128 -9.73 -22.25 3.53
CA SER A 128 -10.47 -22.26 2.27
C SER A 128 -11.82 -21.55 2.38
N LYS A 129 -12.23 -21.07 3.56
CA LYS A 129 -13.57 -20.53 3.79
C LYS A 129 -13.58 -19.29 4.66
N ILE A 130 -14.38 -18.32 4.24
CA ILE A 130 -14.71 -17.12 5.03
C ILE A 130 -16.22 -17.02 5.20
N VAL A 131 -16.69 -16.44 6.30
CA VAL A 131 -18.07 -15.99 6.44
C VAL A 131 -18.12 -14.48 6.24
N MET A 132 -19.13 -13.99 5.53
CA MET A 132 -19.39 -12.58 5.30
C MET A 132 -20.83 -12.23 5.68
N GLY A 133 -21.03 -11.12 6.38
CA GLY A 133 -22.33 -10.61 6.76
C GLY A 133 -22.76 -9.45 5.88
N PHE A 134 -23.99 -9.52 5.39
CA PHE A 134 -24.64 -8.50 4.57
C PHE A 134 -25.92 -8.03 5.25
N ILE A 135 -26.24 -6.75 5.11
CA ILE A 135 -27.41 -6.18 5.76
C ILE A 135 -28.74 -6.75 5.23
N ASP A 136 -28.82 -7.02 3.92
CA ASP A 136 -30.06 -7.47 3.27
C ASP A 136 -30.24 -8.99 3.27
N TYR A 137 -29.16 -9.75 3.48
CA TYR A 137 -29.16 -11.20 3.26
C TYR A 137 -28.63 -12.04 4.43
N GLY A 138 -28.12 -11.42 5.50
CA GLY A 138 -27.54 -12.13 6.64
C GLY A 138 -26.13 -12.67 6.33
N LEU A 139 -25.81 -13.89 6.80
CA LEU A 139 -24.47 -14.48 6.71
C LEU A 139 -24.35 -15.42 5.50
N TYR A 140 -23.31 -15.23 4.67
CA TYR A 140 -22.89 -16.16 3.63
C TYR A 140 -21.52 -16.75 3.94
N ALA A 141 -21.36 -18.05 3.72
CA ALA A 141 -20.05 -18.68 3.64
C ALA A 141 -19.54 -18.61 2.19
N VAL A 142 -18.27 -18.22 2.01
CA VAL A 142 -17.61 -18.09 0.72
C VAL A 142 -16.36 -18.94 0.70
N ASP A 143 -16.27 -19.76 -0.34
CA ASP A 143 -15.16 -20.68 -0.58
C ASP A 143 -14.07 -19.97 -1.40
N LEU A 144 -12.85 -19.96 -0.86
CA LEU A 144 -11.64 -19.38 -1.46
C LEU A 144 -10.95 -20.33 -2.44
N ASP A 145 -11.20 -21.64 -2.33
CA ASP A 145 -10.65 -22.67 -3.21
C ASP A 145 -11.41 -22.71 -4.54
N ARG A 146 -11.29 -21.65 -5.35
CA ARG A 146 -11.66 -21.72 -6.76
C ARG A 146 -10.43 -22.15 -7.55
N GLU A 147 -10.10 -23.43 -7.45
CA GLU A 147 -9.39 -24.16 -8.50
C GLU A 147 -10.27 -24.06 -9.76
N GLN A 148 -9.96 -23.08 -10.59
CA GLN A 148 -10.58 -22.94 -11.90
C GLN A 148 -9.93 -23.99 -12.81
N GLY A 149 -10.62 -25.13 -12.97
CA GLY A 149 -10.61 -25.83 -14.26
C GLY A 149 -11.30 -25.00 -15.33
#